data_AF-B7X997-F1
#
_entry.id   AF-B7X997-F1
#
_cell.length_a   1.000
_cell.length_b   1.000
_cell.length_c   1.000
_cell.angle_alpha   90.00
_cell.angle_beta   90.00
_cell.angle_gamma   90.00
#
_symmetry.space_group_name_H-M   'P 1'
#
loop_
_entity.id
_entity.type
_entity.pdbx_description
1 polymer ?
#
loop_
_entity_poly.entity_id
_entity_poly.type
_entity_poly.pdbx_seq_one_letter_code
_entity_poly.pdbx_strand_id
1 'polypeptide(L)'
;MVMGDVPSLDEIRKAQRADGPAGILAIGTANPANHVIQAEYPDYYFRITNSEHMTDLKEKFKRMCDKSMIRKRHMHLTEEFLKENANMCAYMAPSLDARQDIVVVEVPKLGKEAAVKAIKEWGQ
;
A
#
# COMPACT_ATOMS: atom_id res chain seq x y z
N MET A 1 8.45 40.75 41.83
CA MET A 1 8.10 39.62 40.96
C MET A 1 8.94 39.78 39.71
N VAL A 2 10.04 39.02 39.60
CA VAL A 2 10.94 39.13 38.44
C VAL A 2 10.23 38.41 37.28
N MET A 3 9.86 39.15 36.23
CA MET A 3 9.45 38.53 34.97
C MET A 3 10.69 37.83 34.43
N GLY A 4 10.69 36.49 34.41
CA GLY A 4 11.81 35.72 33.86
C GLY A 4 12.05 36.11 32.42
N ASP A 5 13.31 36.33 32.04
CA ASP A 5 13.70 36.69 30.68
C ASP A 5 13.10 35.69 29.68
N VAL A 6 12.38 36.23 28.69
CA VAL A 6 11.83 35.43 27.60
C VAL A 6 13.00 35.05 26.69
N PRO A 7 13.25 33.74 26.45
CA PRO A 7 14.34 33.31 25.60
C PRO A 7 14.16 33.86 24.18
N SER A 8 15.26 34.27 23.59
CA SER A 8 15.29 34.75 22.20
C SER A 8 14.95 33.63 21.22
N LEU A 9 14.51 33.99 20.01
CA LEU A 9 14.20 33.02 18.95
C LEU A 9 15.41 32.14 18.59
N ASP A 10 16.62 32.69 18.68
CA ASP A 10 17.86 31.95 18.40
C ASP A 10 18.17 30.91 19.47
N GLU A 11 17.92 31.24 20.75
CA GLU A 11 18.05 30.29 21.86
C GLU A 11 17.04 29.15 21.74
N ILE A 12 15.78 29.46 21.41
CA ILE A 12 14.72 28.45 21.19
C ILE A 12 15.12 27.52 20.04
N ARG A 13 15.55 28.07 18.90
CA ARG A 13 15.94 27.28 17.73
C ARG A 13 17.16 26.40 17.99
N LYS A 14 18.14 26.91 18.74
CA LYS A 14 19.34 26.15 19.10
C LYS A 14 19.02 25.01 20.07
N ALA A 15 18.07 25.20 20.98
CA ALA A 15 17.65 24.16 21.92
C ALA A 15 16.76 23.07 21.27
N GLN A 16 15.96 23.42 20.27
CA GLN A 16 15.05 22.47 19.61
C GLN A 16 15.74 21.55 18.59
N ARG A 17 16.88 21.96 18.03
CA ARG A 17 17.55 21.19 16.95
C ARG A 17 18.21 19.91 17.48
N ALA A 18 18.22 18.88 16.66
CA ALA A 18 19.07 17.71 16.87
C ALA A 18 20.52 18.01 16.45
N ASP A 19 21.50 17.38 17.12
CA ASP A 19 22.92 17.57 16.83
C ASP A 19 23.49 16.56 15.80
N GLY A 20 22.84 15.40 15.65
CA GLY A 20 23.28 14.31 14.79
C GLY A 20 22.49 14.17 13.48
N PRO A 21 22.97 13.35 12.53
CA PRO A 21 22.22 13.01 11.33
C PRO A 21 20.98 12.17 11.66
N ALA A 22 19.97 12.23 10.80
CA ALA A 22 18.83 11.31 10.89
C ALA A 22 19.29 9.86 10.63
N GLY A 23 18.88 8.94 11.50
CA GLY A 23 19.17 7.51 11.40
C GLY A 23 17.90 6.66 11.47
N ILE A 24 17.92 5.49 10.83
CA ILE A 24 16.82 4.52 10.94
C ILE A 24 16.97 3.77 12.26
N LEU A 25 15.92 3.80 13.09
CA LEU A 25 15.93 3.16 14.41
C LEU A 25 15.15 1.83 14.46
N ALA A 26 14.18 1.64 13.55
CA ALA A 26 13.40 0.41 13.42
C ALA A 26 12.69 0.35 12.06
N ILE A 27 12.30 -0.86 11.60
CA ILE A 27 11.58 -1.08 10.34
C ILE A 27 10.47 -2.13 10.53
N GLY A 28 9.22 -1.69 10.45
CA GLY A 28 8.05 -2.57 10.42
C GLY A 28 7.44 -2.68 9.03
N THR A 29 6.99 -3.89 8.65
CA THR A 29 6.29 -4.15 7.39
C THR A 29 4.98 -4.90 7.61
N ALA A 30 4.01 -4.68 6.73
CA ALA A 30 2.72 -5.37 6.73
C ALA A 30 2.22 -5.56 5.30
N ASN A 31 1.39 -6.58 5.09
CA ASN A 31 0.77 -6.90 3.82
C ASN A 31 -0.67 -7.37 4.05
N PRO A 32 -1.59 -7.15 3.09
CA PRO A 32 -2.90 -7.78 3.12
C PRO A 32 -2.79 -9.30 3.22
N ALA A 33 -3.75 -9.94 3.90
CA ALA A 33 -3.76 -11.39 4.10
C ALA A 33 -3.87 -12.18 2.79
N ASN A 34 -4.69 -11.70 1.86
CA ASN A 34 -4.86 -12.32 0.55
C ASN A 34 -3.61 -12.15 -0.32
N HIS A 35 -3.28 -13.18 -1.09
CA HIS A 35 -2.17 -13.17 -2.03
C HIS A 35 -2.54 -13.90 -3.32
N VAL A 36 -1.91 -13.47 -4.41
CA VAL A 36 -2.08 -14.06 -5.74
C VAL A 36 -0.73 -14.50 -6.28
N ILE A 37 -0.68 -15.72 -6.83
CA ILE A 37 0.52 -16.29 -7.44
C ILE A 37 0.69 -15.72 -8.84
N GLN A 38 1.89 -15.26 -9.17
CA GLN A 38 2.15 -14.58 -10.44
C GLN A 38 1.93 -15.49 -11.66
N ALA A 39 2.23 -16.78 -11.52
CA ALA A 39 2.02 -17.79 -12.57
C ALA A 39 0.53 -17.97 -12.93
N GLU A 40 -0.38 -17.78 -11.96
CA GLU A 40 -1.83 -17.91 -12.14
C GLU A 40 -2.50 -16.56 -12.46
N TYR A 41 -1.77 -15.45 -12.28
CA TYR A 41 -2.30 -14.11 -12.41
C TYR A 41 -2.87 -13.79 -13.81
N PRO A 42 -2.27 -14.23 -14.94
CA PRO A 42 -2.87 -14.01 -16.26
C PRO A 42 -4.25 -14.65 -16.39
N ASP A 43 -4.44 -15.86 -15.88
CA ASP A 43 -5.73 -16.56 -15.96
C ASP A 43 -6.75 -15.92 -15.03
N TYR A 44 -6.35 -15.64 -13.79
CA TYR A 44 -7.17 -14.93 -12.82
C TYR A 44 -7.63 -13.56 -13.34
N TYR A 45 -6.70 -12.72 -13.81
CA TYR A 45 -6.99 -11.36 -14.25
C TYR A 45 -7.94 -11.35 -15.45
N PHE A 46 -7.67 -12.14 -16.48
CA PHE A 46 -8.52 -12.15 -17.68
C PHE A 46 -9.90 -12.75 -17.41
N ARG A 47 -10.03 -13.70 -16.48
CA ARG A 47 -11.32 -14.22 -16.04
C ARG A 47 -12.13 -13.17 -15.29
N ILE A 48 -11.55 -12.56 -14.26
CA ILE A 48 -12.28 -11.60 -13.39
C ILE A 48 -12.62 -10.29 -14.09
N THR A 49 -11.88 -9.93 -15.15
CA THR A 49 -12.19 -8.75 -15.99
C THR A 49 -13.00 -9.09 -17.24
N ASN A 50 -13.59 -10.30 -17.33
CA ASN A 50 -14.39 -10.75 -18.47
C ASN A 50 -13.70 -10.54 -19.83
N SER A 51 -12.40 -10.81 -19.87
CA SER A 51 -11.51 -10.50 -21.01
C SER A 51 -10.93 -11.75 -21.67
N GLU A 52 -11.39 -12.96 -21.31
CA GLU A 52 -10.82 -14.23 -21.80
C GLU A 52 -10.85 -14.38 -23.33
N HIS A 53 -11.80 -13.72 -24.00
CA HIS A 53 -11.90 -13.67 -25.46
C HIS A 53 -10.74 -12.91 -26.13
N MET A 54 -9.97 -12.10 -25.39
CA MET A 54 -8.84 -11.32 -25.89
C MET A 54 -7.53 -12.13 -25.82
N THR A 55 -7.47 -13.24 -26.57
CA THR A 55 -6.38 -14.24 -26.50
C THR A 55 -4.99 -13.64 -26.75
N ASP A 56 -4.84 -12.81 -27.79
CA ASP A 56 -3.56 -12.18 -28.14
C ASP A 56 -3.06 -11.24 -27.03
N LEU A 57 -3.99 -10.56 -26.37
CA LEU A 57 -3.68 -9.69 -25.24
C LEU A 57 -3.28 -10.52 -24.01
N LYS A 58 -3.96 -11.65 -23.78
CA LYS A 58 -3.66 -12.59 -22.70
C LYS A 58 -2.26 -13.18 -22.85
N GLU A 59 -1.86 -13.58 -24.06
CA GLU A 59 -0.50 -14.09 -24.32
C GLU A 59 0.58 -13.03 -24.08
N LYS A 60 0.35 -11.80 -24.53
CA LYS A 60 1.24 -10.66 -24.23
C LYS A 60 1.34 -10.44 -22.72
N PHE A 61 0.23 -10.49 -22.01
CA PHE A 61 0.19 -10.31 -20.56
C PHE A 61 0.87 -11.45 -19.79
N LYS A 62 0.71 -12.70 -20.24
CA LYS A 62 1.43 -13.86 -19.70
C LYS A 62 2.95 -13.65 -19.80
N ARG A 63 3.45 -13.27 -20.98
CA ARG A 63 4.88 -12.94 -21.16
C ARG A 63 5.36 -11.81 -20.24
N MET A 64 4.52 -10.81 -19.98
CA MET A 64 4.84 -9.74 -19.02
C MET A 64 4.96 -10.30 -17.59
N CYS A 65 4.03 -11.17 -17.19
CA CYS A 65 4.07 -11.83 -15.88
C CYS A 65 5.29 -12.72 -15.72
N ASP A 66 5.62 -13.55 -16.72
CA ASP A 66 6.76 -14.46 -16.69
C ASP A 66 8.10 -13.70 -16.56
N LYS A 67 8.23 -12.56 -17.25
CA LYS A 67 9.45 -11.74 -17.22
C LYS A 67 9.52 -10.75 -16.05
N SER A 68 8.47 -10.65 -15.24
CA SER A 68 8.41 -9.68 -14.14
C SER A 68 9.31 -10.01 -12.95
N MET A 69 9.83 -11.25 -12.86
CA MET A 69 10.57 -11.77 -11.71
C MET A 69 9.77 -11.79 -10.39
N ILE A 70 8.46 -11.58 -10.46
CA ILE A 70 7.54 -11.65 -9.32
C ILE A 70 7.07 -13.10 -9.15
N ARG A 71 7.09 -13.60 -7.91
CA ARG A 71 6.53 -14.94 -7.59
C ARG A 71 5.10 -14.87 -7.08
N LYS A 72 4.83 -13.92 -6.17
CA LYS A 72 3.51 -13.68 -5.57
C LYS A 72 3.35 -12.21 -5.22
N ARG A 73 2.11 -11.75 -5.10
CA ARG A 73 1.77 -10.40 -4.61
C ARG A 73 0.67 -10.49 -3.57
N HIS A 74 0.75 -9.65 -2.54
CA HIS A 74 -0.32 -9.47 -1.58
C HIS A 74 -1.29 -8.42 -2.11
N MET A 75 -2.58 -8.73 -2.10
CA MET A 75 -3.63 -7.86 -2.65
C MET A 75 -4.80 -7.80 -1.69
N HIS A 76 -5.29 -6.59 -1.40
CA HIS A 76 -6.52 -6.44 -0.63
C HIS A 76 -7.75 -6.90 -1.44
N LEU A 77 -7.77 -6.59 -2.75
CA LEU A 77 -8.86 -6.98 -3.64
C LEU A 77 -8.89 -8.51 -3.80
N THR A 78 -10.01 -9.12 -3.42
CA THR A 78 -10.29 -10.55 -3.61
C THR A 78 -11.22 -10.77 -4.80
N GLU A 79 -11.37 -12.02 -5.24
CA GLU A 79 -12.27 -12.35 -6.35
C GLU A 79 -13.73 -12.06 -5.99
N GLU A 80 -14.13 -12.35 -4.74
CA GLU A 80 -15.47 -12.11 -4.21
C GLU A 80 -15.80 -10.61 -4.22
N PHE A 81 -14.87 -9.79 -3.70
CA PHE A 81 -15.04 -8.34 -3.68
C PHE A 81 -15.17 -7.75 -5.09
N LEU A 82 -14.35 -8.24 -6.04
CA LEU A 82 -14.39 -7.77 -7.43
C LEU A 82 -15.68 -8.19 -8.16
N LYS A 83 -16.26 -9.35 -7.83
CA LYS A 83 -17.57 -9.78 -8.35
C LYS A 83 -18.70 -8.86 -7.88
N GLU A 84 -18.64 -8.38 -6.64
CA GLU A 84 -19.60 -7.42 -6.09
C GLU A 84 -19.40 -6.00 -6.66
N ASN A 85 -18.20 -5.69 -7.18
CA ASN A 85 -17.82 -4.38 -7.68
C ASN A 85 -17.43 -4.42 -9.17
N ALA A 86 -18.32 -4.92 -10.03
CA ALA A 86 -18.05 -5.15 -11.45
C ALA A 86 -17.49 -3.92 -12.21
N ASN A 87 -17.88 -2.69 -11.84
CA ASN A 87 -17.33 -1.46 -12.43
C ASN A 87 -15.82 -1.30 -12.18
N MET A 88 -15.26 -1.92 -11.14
CA MET A 88 -13.82 -1.93 -10.90
C MET A 88 -13.06 -2.83 -11.87
N CYS A 89 -13.73 -3.82 -12.45
CA CYS A 89 -13.20 -4.74 -13.46
C CYS A 89 -13.42 -4.25 -14.89
N ALA A 90 -14.37 -3.34 -15.12
CA ALA A 90 -14.59 -2.71 -16.42
C ALA A 90 -13.59 -1.58 -16.68
N TYR A 91 -13.01 -1.55 -17.88
CA TYR A 91 -11.84 -0.71 -18.21
C TYR A 91 -12.04 0.80 -17.95
N MET A 92 -13.22 1.35 -18.24
CA MET A 92 -13.51 2.79 -18.15
C MET A 92 -14.83 3.09 -17.41
N ALA A 93 -15.35 2.14 -16.64
CA ALA A 93 -16.56 2.36 -15.87
C ALA A 93 -16.27 3.25 -14.64
N PRO A 94 -17.23 4.12 -14.24
CA PRO A 94 -17.09 4.91 -13.02
C PRO A 94 -16.98 3.99 -11.81
N SER A 95 -15.85 4.07 -11.11
CA SER A 95 -15.53 3.23 -9.95
C SER A 95 -14.74 3.98 -8.87
N LEU A 96 -14.68 5.32 -8.93
CA LEU A 96 -13.89 6.13 -8.00
C LEU A 96 -14.39 5.99 -6.57
N ASP A 97 -15.69 6.17 -6.35
CA ASP A 97 -16.27 6.14 -5.00
C ASP A 97 -16.04 4.77 -4.33
N ALA A 98 -16.35 3.68 -5.03
CA ALA A 98 -16.08 2.33 -4.54
C ALA A 98 -14.59 2.09 -4.22
N ARG A 99 -13.67 2.64 -5.03
CA ARG A 99 -12.22 2.57 -4.74
C ARG A 99 -11.85 3.40 -3.51
N GLN A 100 -12.46 4.56 -3.33
CA GLN A 100 -12.21 5.45 -2.19
C GLN A 100 -12.72 4.84 -0.88
N ASP A 101 -13.91 4.24 -0.88
CA ASP A 101 -14.47 3.56 0.27
C ASP A 101 -13.53 2.46 0.81
N ILE A 102 -12.77 1.81 -0.08
CA ILE A 102 -11.73 0.84 0.30
C ILE A 102 -10.50 1.57 0.85
N VAL A 103 -9.86 2.42 0.04
CA VAL A 103 -8.50 2.90 0.36
C VAL A 103 -8.48 3.86 1.54
N VAL A 104 -9.55 4.64 1.77
CA VAL A 104 -9.68 5.54 2.92
C VAL A 104 -9.61 4.76 4.24
N VAL A 105 -10.09 3.52 4.25
CA VAL A 105 -10.12 2.66 5.44
C VAL A 105 -8.89 1.76 5.51
N GLU A 106 -8.53 1.12 4.40
CA GLU A 106 -7.54 0.04 4.40
C GLU A 106 -6.09 0.54 4.38
N VAL A 107 -5.83 1.73 3.79
CA VAL A 107 -4.49 2.32 3.81
C VAL A 107 -4.05 2.67 5.24
N PRO A 108 -4.84 3.39 6.07
CA PRO A 108 -4.48 3.64 7.46
C PRO A 108 -4.36 2.37 8.30
N LYS A 109 -5.22 1.35 8.07
CA LYS A 109 -5.12 0.07 8.80
C LYS A 109 -3.81 -0.65 8.51
N LEU A 110 -3.44 -0.79 7.24
CA LEU A 110 -2.20 -1.46 6.84
C LEU A 110 -0.97 -0.67 7.33
N GLY A 111 -1.04 0.66 7.29
CA GLY A 111 -0.03 1.55 7.86
C GLY A 111 0.12 1.35 9.38
N LYS A 112 -0.99 1.27 10.11
CA LYS A 112 -0.99 0.98 11.55
C LYS A 112 -0.32 -0.37 11.86
N GLU A 113 -0.63 -1.42 11.11
CA GLU A 113 0.00 -2.74 11.33
C GLU A 113 1.52 -2.72 11.17
N ALA A 114 2.02 -2.03 10.14
CA ALA A 114 3.45 -1.84 9.94
C ALA A 114 4.06 -0.97 11.05
N ALA A 115 3.41 0.13 11.42
CA ALA A 115 3.87 1.06 12.44
C ALA A 115 3.96 0.40 13.82
N VAL A 116 2.96 -0.42 14.21
CA VAL A 116 2.98 -1.15 15.48
C VAL A 116 4.19 -2.10 15.56
N LYS A 117 4.55 -2.77 14.47
CA LYS A 117 5.75 -3.63 14.42
C LYS A 117 7.03 -2.81 14.55
N ALA A 118 7.11 -1.66 13.88
CA ALA A 118 8.26 -0.76 13.97
C ALA A 118 8.45 -0.19 15.38
N ILE A 119 7.36 0.29 16.01
CA ILE A 119 7.38 0.83 17.38
C ILE A 119 7.80 -0.25 18.37
N LYS A 120 7.29 -1.47 18.22
CA LYS A 120 7.68 -2.61 19.05
C LYS A 120 9.17 -2.95 18.91
N GLU A 121 9.72 -2.97 17.69
CA GLU A 121 11.15 -3.18 17.46
C GLU A 121 12.00 -2.05 18.04
N TRP A 122 11.52 -0.81 17.92
CA TRP A 122 12.17 0.37 18.50
C TRP A 122 12.25 0.31 20.04
N GLY A 123 11.36 -0.43 20.70
CA GLY A 123 11.33 -0.59 22.15
C GLY A 123 10.62 0.56 22.87
N GLN A 124 9.64 1.19 22.23
CA GLN A 124 8.74 2.18 22.82
C GLN A 124 7.36 1.59 23.13
#